data_AF-A0A2T1DEA3-F1
#
_entry.id   AF-A0A2T1DEA3-F1
#
_cell.length_a   1.000
_cell.length_b   1.000
_cell.length_c   1.000
_cell.angle_alpha   90.00
_cell.angle_beta   90.00
_cell.angle_gamma   90.00
#
_symmetry.space_group_name_H-M   'P 1'
#
loop_
_entity.id
_entity.type
_entity.pdbx_description
1 polymer ?
#
loop_
_entity_poly.entity_id
_entity_poly.type
_entity_poly.pdbx_seq_one_letter_code
_entity_poly.pdbx_strand_id
1 'polypeptide(L)'
;MITVTFDEIEQYRAELADDPIALKALNMLADCEGDLEDAAISLALQVGQEPDRSERWLDGLAKRWRVFLCQTGIKESIEAGTIATPVKLLAAETEIPGVLALPVVLYAVKTGVEEFCKPLQEKR
;
A
#
# COMPACT_ATOMS: atom_id res chain seq x y z
N MET A 1 -6.25 -3.40 -12.83
CA MET A 1 -6.57 -4.35 -11.75
C MET A 1 -5.26 -4.93 -11.23
N ILE A 2 -4.92 -4.62 -9.97
CA ILE A 2 -3.74 -5.17 -9.28
C ILE A 2 -4.27 -6.18 -8.28
N THR A 3 -3.78 -7.42 -8.37
CA THR A 3 -4.21 -8.51 -7.51
C THR A 3 -3.04 -9.03 -6.69
N VAL A 4 -3.30 -9.33 -5.43
CA VAL A 4 -2.37 -9.97 -4.50
C VAL A 4 -2.87 -11.38 -4.24
N THR A 5 -2.00 -12.38 -4.40
CA THR A 5 -2.42 -13.77 -4.23
C THR A 5 -2.62 -14.12 -2.75
N PHE A 6 -3.37 -15.18 -2.47
CA PHE A 6 -3.53 -15.66 -1.10
C PHE A 6 -2.19 -16.05 -0.44
N ASP A 7 -1.26 -16.64 -1.19
CA ASP A 7 0.07 -16.98 -0.68
C ASP A 7 0.86 -15.73 -0.27
N GLU A 8 0.77 -14.66 -1.07
CA GLU A 8 1.38 -13.37 -0.73
C GLU A 8 0.72 -12.74 0.49
N ILE A 9 -0.61 -12.80 0.60
CA ILE A 9 -1.35 -12.30 1.77
C ILE A 9 -0.88 -13.02 3.04
N GLU A 10 -0.74 -14.35 3.02
CA GLU A 10 -0.27 -15.10 4.19
C GLU A 10 1.19 -14.80 4.53
N GLN A 11 2.06 -14.60 3.53
CA GLN A 11 3.42 -14.11 3.76
C GLN A 11 3.40 -12.73 4.44
N TYR A 12 2.59 -11.80 3.96
CA TYR A 12 2.47 -10.46 4.54
C TYR A 12 1.87 -10.48 5.94
N ARG A 13 0.95 -11.40 6.24
CA ARG A 13 0.43 -11.59 7.61
C ARG A 13 1.54 -11.98 8.59
N ALA A 14 2.43 -12.87 8.17
CA ALA A 14 3.57 -13.26 9.00
C ALA A 14 4.52 -12.09 9.24
N GLU A 15 4.75 -11.26 8.22
CA GLU A 15 5.62 -10.08 8.32
C GLU A 15 5.01 -8.96 9.20
N LEU A 16 3.68 -8.80 9.16
CA LEU A 16 2.93 -7.73 9.83
C LEU A 16 2.20 -8.22 11.10
N ALA A 17 2.62 -9.35 11.68
CA ALA A 17 1.94 -9.98 12.81
C ALA A 17 1.78 -9.05 14.04
N ASP A 18 2.71 -8.12 14.22
CA ASP A 18 2.72 -7.14 15.33
C ASP A 18 1.93 -5.86 15.02
N ASP A 19 1.32 -5.74 13.83
CA ASP A 19 0.55 -4.56 13.41
C ASP A 19 -0.94 -4.93 13.20
N PRO A 20 -1.81 -4.73 14.21
CA PRO A 20 -3.22 -5.08 14.10
C PRO A 20 -3.97 -4.24 13.04
N ILE A 21 -3.49 -3.04 12.72
CA ILE A 21 -4.09 -2.18 11.69
C ILE A 21 -3.77 -2.74 10.31
N ALA A 22 -2.51 -3.15 10.09
CA ALA A 22 -2.11 -3.78 8.85
C ALA A 22 -2.78 -5.16 8.66
N LEU A 23 -2.92 -5.96 9.74
CA LEU A 23 -3.67 -7.22 9.69
C LEU A 23 -5.15 -7.01 9.32
N LYS A 24 -5.77 -5.93 9.80
CA LYS A 24 -7.13 -5.57 9.40
C LYS A 24 -7.21 -5.26 7.90
N ALA A 25 -6.22 -4.54 7.36
CA ALA A 25 -6.16 -4.24 5.94
C ALA A 25 -5.91 -5.51 5.09
N LEU A 26 -5.07 -6.44 5.56
CA LEU A 26 -4.86 -7.75 4.92
C LEU A 26 -6.12 -8.63 4.93
N ASN A 27 -6.92 -8.58 6.01
CA ASN A 27 -8.21 -9.27 6.05
C ASN A 27 -9.16 -8.73 4.98
N MET A 28 -9.29 -7.41 4.86
CA MET A 28 -10.10 -6.81 3.80
C MET A 28 -9.61 -7.20 2.41
N LEU A 29 -8.28 -7.22 2.22
CA LEU A 29 -7.70 -7.65 0.94
C LEU A 29 -8.06 -9.10 0.60
N ALA A 30 -8.03 -10.00 1.58
CA ALA A 30 -8.47 -11.39 1.39
C ALA A 30 -9.97 -11.49 1.11
N ASP A 31 -10.81 -10.71 1.80
CA ASP A 31 -12.25 -10.65 1.60
C ASP A 31 -12.62 -10.11 0.20
N CYS A 32 -11.77 -9.24 -0.37
CA CYS A 32 -11.86 -8.73 -1.73
C CYS A 32 -11.17 -9.64 -2.77
N GLU A 33 -10.97 -10.92 -2.47
CA GLU A 33 -10.33 -11.90 -3.38
C GLU A 33 -8.93 -11.48 -3.88
N GLY A 34 -8.23 -10.67 -3.08
CA GLY A 34 -6.92 -10.13 -3.43
C GLY A 34 -6.96 -8.89 -4.33
N ASP A 35 -8.13 -8.37 -4.70
CA ASP A 35 -8.24 -7.12 -5.45
C ASP A 35 -7.83 -5.93 -4.57
N LEU A 36 -6.70 -5.32 -4.94
CA LEU A 36 -6.10 -4.26 -4.16
C LEU A 36 -6.90 -2.95 -4.22
N GLU A 37 -7.54 -2.66 -5.35
CA GLU A 37 -8.33 -1.43 -5.54
C GLU A 37 -9.61 -1.52 -4.71
N ASP A 38 -10.33 -2.63 -4.83
CA ASP A 38 -11.59 -2.84 -4.11
C ASP A 38 -11.38 -2.90 -2.60
N ALA A 39 -10.28 -3.52 -2.16
CA ALA A 39 -9.89 -3.53 -0.75
C ALA A 39 -9.58 -2.10 -0.26
N ALA A 40 -8.83 -1.31 -1.03
CA ALA A 40 -8.50 0.06 -0.68
C ALA A 40 -9.75 0.95 -0.59
N ILE A 41 -10.66 0.84 -1.56
CA ILE A 41 -11.94 1.55 -1.56
C ILE A 41 -12.77 1.17 -0.33
N SER A 42 -12.88 -0.13 -0.03
CA SER A 42 -13.61 -0.61 1.14
C SER A 42 -13.03 -0.10 2.46
N LEU A 43 -11.70 -0.09 2.60
CA LEU A 43 -11.01 0.45 3.77
C LEU A 43 -11.20 1.96 3.89
N ALA A 44 -11.18 2.69 2.79
CA ALA A 44 -11.41 4.14 2.75
C ALA A 44 -12.80 4.50 3.28
N LEU A 45 -13.82 3.77 2.81
CA LEU A 45 -15.21 3.94 3.26
C LEU A 45 -15.35 3.67 4.77
N GLN A 46 -14.64 2.69 5.32
CA GLN A 46 -14.67 2.38 6.75
C GLN A 46 -14.11 3.50 7.63
N VAL A 47 -13.18 4.30 7.11
CA VAL A 47 -12.59 5.44 7.83
C VAL A 47 -13.25 6.78 7.47
N GLY A 48 -14.42 6.74 6.81
CA GLY A 48 -15.20 7.92 6.47
C GLY A 48 -14.64 8.74 5.30
N GLN A 49 -13.72 8.17 4.50
CA GLN A 49 -13.32 8.79 3.24
C GLN A 49 -14.35 8.47 2.15
N GLU A 50 -14.47 9.39 1.19
CA GLU A 50 -15.32 9.24 0.01
C GLU A 50 -14.43 9.10 -1.23
N PRO A 51 -13.91 7.88 -1.51
CA PRO A 51 -13.19 7.63 -2.75
C PRO A 51 -14.13 7.85 -3.95
N ASP A 52 -13.62 8.48 -5.01
CA ASP A 52 -14.29 8.31 -6.30
C ASP A 52 -14.21 6.81 -6.64
N ARG A 53 -15.33 6.18 -7.02
CA ARG A 53 -15.33 4.75 -7.36
C ARG A 53 -14.68 4.48 -8.71
N SER A 54 -13.66 5.26 -9.07
CA SER A 54 -12.88 5.06 -10.28
C SER A 54 -11.86 3.95 -10.05
N GLU A 55 -11.56 3.16 -11.08
CA GLU A 55 -10.52 2.12 -11.04
C GLU A 55 -9.08 2.67 -10.90
N ARG A 56 -8.92 3.95 -10.55
CA ARG A 56 -7.65 4.66 -10.43
C ARG A 56 -7.53 5.42 -9.11
N TRP A 57 -8.43 5.17 -8.17
CA TRP A 57 -8.42 5.89 -6.91
C TRP A 57 -7.17 5.55 -6.10
N LEU A 58 -6.80 4.27 -6.01
CA LEU A 58 -5.58 3.83 -5.32
C LEU A 58 -4.32 4.33 -6.01
N ASP A 59 -4.28 4.37 -7.35
CA ASP A 59 -3.18 4.99 -8.10
C ASP A 59 -2.98 6.44 -7.66
N GLY A 60 -4.06 7.23 -7.62
CA GLY A 60 -4.02 8.62 -7.17
C GLY A 60 -3.57 8.76 -5.71
N LEU A 61 -4.06 7.89 -4.83
CA LEU A 61 -3.68 7.85 -3.43
C LEU A 61 -2.19 7.50 -3.25
N ALA A 62 -1.70 6.46 -3.91
CA ALA A 62 -0.31 6.04 -3.84
C ALA A 62 0.63 7.14 -4.37
N LYS A 63 0.26 7.79 -5.47
CA LYS A 63 1.01 8.93 -6.04
C LYS A 63 1.17 10.09 -5.07
N ARG A 64 0.20 10.34 -4.18
CA ARG A 64 0.27 11.37 -3.14
C ARG A 64 1.42 11.12 -2.16
N TRP A 65 1.70 9.85 -1.87
CA TRP A 65 2.75 9.41 -0.96
C TRP A 65 4.05 9.01 -1.67
N ARG A 66 4.15 9.26 -2.97
CA ARG A 66 5.32 8.87 -3.77
C ARG A 66 6.64 9.41 -3.23
N VAL A 67 6.66 10.67 -2.79
CA VAL A 67 7.88 11.28 -2.24
C VAL A 67 8.39 10.51 -1.02
N PHE A 68 7.49 10.03 -0.17
CA PHE A 68 7.82 9.21 0.99
C PHE A 68 8.30 7.81 0.59
N LEU A 69 7.53 7.12 -0.25
CA LEU A 69 7.85 5.75 -0.69
C LEU A 69 9.15 5.65 -1.50
N CYS A 70 9.58 6.74 -2.13
CA CYS A 70 10.80 6.80 -2.94
C CYS A 70 12.03 7.29 -2.17
N GLN A 71 11.93 7.48 -0.85
CA GLN A 71 13.11 7.73 -0.01
C GLN A 71 13.99 6.49 0.04
N THR A 72 15.32 6.66 0.05
CA THR A 72 16.30 5.57 -0.06
C THR A 72 15.99 4.37 0.84
N GLY A 73 15.78 4.55 2.15
CA GLY A 73 15.52 3.43 3.06
C GLY A 73 14.16 2.74 2.88
N ILE A 74 13.12 3.49 2.47
CA ILE A 74 11.80 2.92 2.18
C ILE A 74 11.84 2.15 0.86
N LYS A 75 12.43 2.76 -0.17
CA LYS A 75 12.61 2.16 -1.50
C LYS A 75 13.39 0.86 -1.41
N GLU A 76 14.54 0.87 -0.73
CA GLU A 76 15.38 -0.33 -0.54
C GLU A 76 14.63 -1.45 0.20
N SER A 77 13.79 -1.11 1.19
CA SER A 77 12.96 -2.10 1.89
C SER A 77 11.96 -2.77 0.94
N ILE A 78 11.31 -1.98 0.08
CA ILE A 78 10.36 -2.46 -0.93
C ILE A 78 11.08 -3.32 -1.99
N GLU A 79 12.27 -2.92 -2.44
CA GLU A 79 13.10 -3.68 -3.38
C GLU A 79 13.55 -5.03 -2.80
N ALA A 80 13.83 -5.07 -1.50
CA ALA A 80 14.16 -6.29 -0.78
C ALA A 80 12.94 -7.20 -0.53
N GLY A 81 11.74 -6.78 -0.93
CA GLY A 81 10.51 -7.55 -0.77
C GLY A 81 9.93 -7.53 0.64
N THR A 82 10.34 -6.56 1.47
CA THR A 82 9.81 -6.36 2.82
C THR A 82 8.88 -5.15 2.85
N ILE A 83 7.69 -5.32 3.43
CA ILE A 83 6.66 -4.29 3.49
C ILE A 83 6.39 -3.77 4.90
N ALA A 84 6.84 -4.46 5.96
CA ALA A 84 6.56 -4.08 7.33
C ALA A 84 7.09 -2.69 7.69
N THR A 85 8.36 -2.41 7.38
CA THR A 85 8.97 -1.09 7.62
C THR A 85 8.27 0.01 6.80
N PRO A 86 8.10 -0.13 5.47
CA PRO A 86 7.34 0.84 4.69
C PRO A 86 5.93 1.12 5.22
N VAL A 87 5.15 0.08 5.56
CA VAL A 87 3.77 0.23 6.05
C VAL A 87 3.75 0.96 7.38
N LYS A 88 4.60 0.54 8.33
CA LYS A 88 4.66 1.12 9.66
C LYS A 88 5.08 2.58 9.63
N LEU A 89 6.14 2.91 8.88
CA LEU A 89 6.64 4.28 8.80
C LEU A 89 5.67 5.18 8.02
N LEU A 90 5.07 4.68 6.94
CA LEU A 90 4.05 5.43 6.21
C LEU A 90 2.86 5.77 7.12
N ALA A 91 2.38 4.82 7.93
CA ALA A 91 1.28 5.06 8.88
C ALA A 91 1.67 5.97 10.06
N ALA A 92 2.93 5.96 10.50
CA ALA A 92 3.38 6.71 11.67
C ALA A 92 3.87 8.13 11.35
N GLU A 93 4.47 8.34 10.18
CA GLU A 93 5.15 9.58 9.81
C GLU A 93 4.32 10.45 8.85
N THR A 94 3.13 9.99 8.46
CA THR A 94 2.25 10.73 7.55
C THR A 94 0.82 10.84 8.07
N GLU A 95 0.00 11.63 7.37
CA GLU A 95 -1.42 11.82 7.68
C GLU A 95 -2.32 10.77 7.00
N ILE A 96 -1.75 9.73 6.40
CA ILE A 96 -2.56 8.65 5.83
C ILE A 96 -3.30 7.90 6.95
N PRO A 97 -4.58 7.54 6.76
CA PRO A 97 -5.22 6.59 7.67
C PRO A 97 -4.43 5.28 7.68
N GLY A 98 -4.09 4.77 8.87
CA GLY A 98 -3.20 3.61 8.98
C GLY A 98 -3.66 2.37 8.19
N VAL A 99 -4.98 2.14 8.08
CA VAL A 99 -5.53 1.04 7.29
C VAL A 99 -5.24 1.16 5.79
N LEU A 100 -4.99 2.36 5.27
CA LEU A 100 -4.65 2.63 3.87
C LEU A 100 -3.15 2.57 3.58
N ALA A 101 -2.30 2.51 4.61
CA ALA A 101 -0.84 2.41 4.41
C ALA A 101 -0.46 1.12 3.69
N LEU A 102 -1.07 -0.01 4.06
CA LEU A 102 -0.81 -1.30 3.41
C LEU A 102 -1.17 -1.29 1.92
N PRO A 103 -2.41 -0.94 1.49
CA PRO A 103 -2.73 -0.88 0.06
C PRO A 103 -1.80 0.01 -0.76
N VAL A 104 -1.38 1.15 -0.19
CA VAL A 104 -0.47 2.09 -0.85
C VAL A 104 0.93 1.49 -1.04
N VAL A 105 1.48 0.82 -0.03
CA VAL A 105 2.77 0.13 -0.15
C VAL A 105 2.69 -1.01 -1.15
N LEU A 106 1.64 -1.84 -1.06
CA LEU A 106 1.43 -2.96 -2.00
C LEU A 106 1.26 -2.48 -3.44
N TYR A 107 0.65 -1.32 -3.65
CA TYR A 107 0.56 -0.71 -4.97
C TYR A 107 1.96 -0.43 -5.55
N ALA A 108 2.86 0.16 -4.76
CA ALA A 108 4.23 0.42 -5.19
C ALA A 108 5.04 -0.88 -5.41
N VAL A 109 4.84 -1.89 -4.57
CA VAL A 109 5.43 -3.24 -4.75
C VAL A 109 4.98 -3.82 -6.09
N LYS A 110 3.67 -3.86 -6.34
CA LYS A 110 3.07 -4.52 -7.52
C LYS A 110 3.30 -3.78 -8.82
N THR A 111 3.42 -2.46 -8.78
CA THR A 111 3.77 -1.65 -9.97
C THR A 111 5.27 -1.60 -10.23
N GLY A 112 6.09 -2.12 -9.32
CA GLY A 112 7.54 -2.03 -9.36
C GLY A 112 8.01 -0.67 -8.85
N VAL A 113 8.71 -0.66 -7.72
CA VAL A 113 9.10 0.57 -7.03
C VAL A 113 9.98 1.49 -7.88
N GLU A 114 10.81 0.93 -8.78
CA GLU A 114 11.59 1.73 -9.73
C GLU A 114 10.71 2.51 -10.70
N GLU A 115 9.78 1.85 -11.39
CA GLU A 115 8.84 2.51 -12.30
C GLU A 115 7.90 3.46 -11.56
N PHE A 116 7.51 3.11 -10.33
CA PHE A 116 6.73 3.98 -9.46
C PHE A 116 7.48 5.27 -9.09
N CYS A 117 8.80 5.20 -8.87
CA CYS A 117 9.64 6.33 -8.44
C CYS A 117 10.25 7.13 -9.58
N LYS A 118 10.39 6.56 -10.77
CA LYS A 118 10.98 7.18 -11.96
C LYS A 118 10.46 8.59 -12.29
N PRO A 119 9.15 8.91 -12.21
CA PRO A 119 8.65 10.26 -12.48
C PRO A 119 9.15 11.35 -11.50
N LEU A 120 9.65 10.98 -10.32
CA LEU A 120 10.32 11.93 -9.41
C LEU A 120 11.77 12.17 -9.80
N GLN A 121 12.43 11.16 -10.36
CA GLN A 121 13.85 11.23 -10.75
C GLN A 121 14.03 12.02 -12.05
N GLU A 122 13.06 11.97 -12.97
CA GLU A 122 13.07 12.72 -14.24
C GLU A 122 12.86 14.23 -14.07
N LYS A 123 12.45 14.69 -12.88
CA LYS A 123 12.27 16.12 -12.57
C LYS A 123 13.53 16.80 -11.99
N ARG A 124 14.70 16.18 -12.12
CA ARG A 124 15.99 16.78 -11.74
C ARG A 124 16.72 17.40 -12.93
#